data_AF-A0A6G0VRU3-F1
#
_entry.id   AF-A0A6G0VRU3-F1
#
_cell.length_a   1.000
_cell.length_b   1.000
_cell.length_c   1.000
_cell.angle_alpha   90.00
_cell.angle_beta   90.00
_cell.angle_gamma   90.00
#
_symmetry.space_group_name_H-M   'P 1'
#
loop_
_entity.id
_entity.type
_entity.pdbx_description
1 polymer ?
#
loop_
_entity_poly.entity_id
_entity_poly.type
_entity_poly.pdbx_seq_one_letter_code
_entity_poly.pdbx_strand_id
1 'polypeptide(L)'
;MPSTKCCVFGCTSGERKHVFPKSEDDFNIWLQRCCNEKLFNLDKCIVRSHYAVCHIHFDLSCEVSPGTKKFKKGSLPTLYLPSST
;
A
#
# COMPACT_ATOMS: atom_id res chain seq x y z
N MET A 1 -5.27 9.73 -11.81
CA MET A 1 -5.34 8.27 -11.61
C MET A 1 -4.04 7.84 -10.96
N PRO A 2 -4.06 6.96 -9.94
CA PRO A 2 -2.84 6.41 -9.37
C PRO A 2 -2.02 5.68 -10.44
N SER A 3 -0.70 5.69 -10.30
CA SER A 3 0.23 5.02 -11.20
C SER A 3 -0.19 3.56 -11.41
N THR A 4 0.06 3.04 -12.60
CA THR A 4 -0.19 1.64 -12.95
C THR A 4 0.78 0.69 -12.25
N LYS A 5 1.86 1.20 -11.63
CA LYS A 5 2.87 0.43 -10.89
C LYS A 5 2.61 0.44 -9.38
N CYS A 6 2.93 -0.67 -8.73
CA CYS A 6 2.97 -0.74 -7.28
C CYS A 6 4.03 0.23 -6.74
N CYS A 7 3.75 0.88 -5.61
CA CYS A 7 4.71 1.76 -4.96
C CYS A 7 5.64 1.05 -3.97
N VAL A 8 5.41 -0.23 -3.65
CA VAL A 8 6.36 -1.02 -2.85
C VAL A 8 7.66 -1.17 -3.62
N PHE A 9 8.79 -0.87 -2.97
CA PHE A 9 10.10 -0.95 -3.61
C PHE A 9 10.38 -2.38 -4.10
N GLY A 10 10.86 -2.49 -5.34
CA GLY A 10 11.13 -3.77 -6.00
C GLY A 10 9.89 -4.55 -6.47
N CYS A 11 8.66 -4.08 -6.23
CA CYS A 11 7.47 -4.79 -6.68
C CYS A 11 7.25 -4.64 -8.19
N THR A 12 7.20 -5.76 -8.90
CA THR A 12 6.95 -5.85 -10.35
C THR A 12 5.55 -6.35 -10.69
N SER A 13 4.73 -6.63 -9.67
CA SER A 13 3.39 -7.19 -9.88
C SER A 13 2.43 -6.20 -10.56
N GLY A 14 1.60 -6.74 -11.47
CA GLY A 14 0.53 -6.02 -12.15
C GLY A 14 -0.81 -6.04 -11.41
N GLU A 15 -0.85 -6.66 -10.23
CA GLU A 15 -2.07 -6.98 -9.48
C GLU A 15 -2.94 -5.77 -9.14
N ARG A 16 -4.17 -6.05 -8.70
CA ARG A 16 -5.09 -5.02 -8.18
C ARG A 16 -4.37 -4.18 -7.12
N LYS A 17 -4.63 -2.87 -7.13
CA LYS A 17 -3.97 -1.91 -6.24
C LYS A 17 -4.97 -1.19 -5.37
N HIS A 18 -4.49 -0.77 -4.21
CA HIS A 18 -5.24 -0.03 -3.20
C HIS A 18 -4.51 1.27 -2.90
N VAL A 19 -5.26 2.37 -2.91
CA VAL A 19 -4.74 3.67 -2.49
C VAL A 19 -4.45 3.65 -0.99
N PHE A 20 -3.53 4.51 -0.57
CA PHE A 20 -3.19 4.64 0.85
C PHE A 20 -4.43 4.98 1.71
N PRO A 21 -4.43 4.65 3.00
CA PRO A 21 -5.53 4.93 3.93
C PRO A 21 -5.62 6.43 4.29
N LYS A 22 -6.81 6.88 4.72
CA LYS A 22 -7.04 8.28 5.14
C LYS A 22 -6.50 8.54 6.54
N SER A 23 -6.50 7.51 7.39
CA SER A 23 -5.90 7.55 8.73
C SER A 23 -4.42 7.92 8.61
N GLU A 24 -3.93 8.79 9.49
CA GLU A 24 -2.53 9.21 9.49
C GLU A 24 -1.61 8.10 9.97
N ASP A 25 -2.00 7.39 11.02
CA ASP A 25 -1.22 6.28 11.58
C ASP A 25 -1.00 5.18 10.53
N ASP A 26 -2.09 4.67 9.93
CA ASP A 26 -2.02 3.64 8.90
C ASP A 26 -1.23 4.15 7.68
N PHE A 27 -1.39 5.42 7.31
CA PHE A 27 -0.67 6.01 6.18
C PHE A 27 0.84 5.98 6.40
N ASN A 28 1.29 6.42 7.58
CA ASN A 28 2.69 6.41 7.95
C ASN A 28 3.26 4.99 8.01
N ILE A 29 2.50 4.02 8.54
CA ILE A 29 2.94 2.62 8.57
C ILE A 29 3.05 2.07 7.14
N TRP A 30 2.09 2.35 6.27
CA TRP A 30 2.18 1.93 4.86
C TRP A 30 3.40 2.53 4.17
N LEU A 31 3.71 3.81 4.39
CA LEU A 31 4.91 4.46 3.85
C LEU A 31 6.19 3.73 4.26
N GLN A 32 6.33 3.47 5.56
CA GLN A 32 7.47 2.75 6.12
C GLN A 32 7.60 1.35 5.51
N ARG A 33 6.49 0.59 5.46
CA ARG A 33 6.45 -0.78 4.92
C ARG A 33 6.74 -0.85 3.41
N CYS A 34 6.37 0.17 2.65
CA CYS A 34 6.66 0.22 1.21
C CYS A 34 8.15 0.41 0.90
N CYS A 35 8.94 0.90 1.87
CA CYS A 35 10.37 1.18 1.76
C CYS A 35 10.72 1.98 0.48
N ASN A 36 9.89 2.95 0.13
CA ASN A 36 10.07 3.75 -1.08
C ASN A 36 10.40 5.19 -0.70
N GLU A 37 11.68 5.51 -0.75
CA GLU A 37 12.25 6.82 -0.37
C GLU A 37 11.56 8.00 -1.04
N LYS A 38 11.05 7.81 -2.26
CA LYS A 38 10.35 8.85 -3.02
C LYS A 38 9.06 9.31 -2.34
N LEU A 39 8.44 8.47 -1.51
CA LEU A 39 7.16 8.78 -0.89
C LEU A 39 7.31 9.63 0.38
N PHE A 40 8.45 9.56 1.07
CA PHE A 40 8.64 10.27 2.35
C PHE A 40 8.71 11.79 2.21
N ASN A 41 9.10 12.27 1.03
CA ASN A 41 9.19 13.71 0.73
C ASN A 41 7.91 14.26 0.06
N LEU A 42 6.86 13.44 -0.09
CA LEU A 42 5.63 13.82 -0.77
C LEU A 42 4.48 14.07 0.20
N ASP A 43 3.65 15.05 -0.15
CA ASP A 43 2.43 15.32 0.59
C ASP A 43 1.45 14.14 0.51
N LYS A 44 0.72 13.89 1.60
CA LYS A 44 -0.28 12.82 1.70
C LYS A 44 -1.32 12.87 0.58
N CYS A 45 -1.74 14.07 0.16
CA CYS A 45 -2.67 14.22 -0.96
C CYS A 45 -2.07 13.71 -2.27
N ILE A 46 -0.79 14.01 -2.52
CA ILE A 46 -0.06 13.56 -3.70
C ILE A 46 0.16 12.04 -3.65
N VAL A 47 0.61 11.51 -2.51
CA VAL A 47 0.82 10.07 -2.34
C VAL A 47 -0.46 9.29 -2.65
N ARG A 48 -1.60 9.70 -2.09
CA ARG A 48 -2.89 9.04 -2.31
C ARG A 48 -3.41 9.16 -3.75
N SER A 49 -3.06 10.22 -4.47
CA SER A 49 -3.52 10.46 -5.85
C SER A 49 -2.68 9.69 -6.88
N HIS A 50 -1.37 9.55 -6.62
CA HIS A 50 -0.41 9.05 -7.60
C HIS A 50 0.13 7.64 -7.29
N TYR A 51 -0.02 7.13 -6.07
CA TYR A 51 0.59 5.87 -5.64
C TYR A 51 -0.43 4.90 -5.04
N ALA A 52 -0.19 3.61 -5.26
CA ALA A 52 -1.03 2.54 -4.77
C ALA A 52 -0.20 1.28 -4.50
N VAL A 53 -0.67 0.48 -3.56
CA VAL A 53 -0.03 -0.76 -3.11
C VAL A 53 -0.80 -1.95 -3.68
N CYS A 54 -0.10 -2.92 -4.27
CA CYS A 54 -0.72 -4.14 -4.77
C CYS A 54 -1.36 -4.96 -3.64
N HIS A 55 -2.47 -5.59 -3.97
CA HIS A 55 -3.27 -6.38 -3.05
C HIS A 55 -2.49 -7.57 -2.45
N ILE A 56 -1.51 -8.12 -3.17
CA ILE A 56 -0.64 -9.21 -2.70
C ILE A 56 0.14 -8.87 -1.44
N HIS A 57 0.33 -7.58 -1.13
CA HIS A 57 1.06 -7.17 0.06
C HIS A 57 0.23 -7.25 1.34
N PHE A 58 -1.07 -7.58 1.22
CA PHE A 58 -1.99 -7.70 2.34
C PHE A 58 -2.41 -9.16 2.51
N ASP A 59 -2.56 -9.56 3.76
CA ASP A 59 -3.10 -10.87 4.08
C ASP A 59 -4.60 -10.94 3.76
N LEU A 60 -5.09 -12.09 3.29
CA LEU A 60 -6.50 -12.29 2.96
C LEU A 60 -7.42 -12.07 4.17
N SER A 61 -6.93 -12.30 5.40
CA SER A 61 -7.67 -12.03 6.64
C SER A 61 -7.98 -10.53 6.86
N CYS A 62 -7.25 -9.64 6.17
CA CYS A 62 -7.47 -8.20 6.20
C CYS A 62 -8.70 -7.77 5.39
N GLU A 63 -9.22 -8.61 4.49
CA GLU A 63 -10.44 -8.29 3.73
C GLU A 63 -11.65 -8.19 4.67
N VAL A 64 -12.56 -7.24 4.39
CA VAL A 64 -13.81 -7.08 5.17
C VAL A 64 -14.67 -8.34 5.08
N SER A 65 -14.73 -8.93 3.89
CA SER A 65 -15.30 -10.25 3.63
C SER A 65 -14.62 -10.89 2.42
N PRO A 66 -14.62 -12.22 2.31
CA PRO A 66 -13.96 -12.93 1.21
C PRO A 66 -14.40 -12.41 -0.16
N GLY A 67 -13.44 -11.94 -0.96
CA GLY A 67 -13.69 -11.45 -2.31
C GLY A 67 -14.17 -10.00 -2.40
N THR A 68 -14.32 -9.31 -1.26
CA THR A 68 -14.53 -7.85 -1.30
C THR A 68 -13.24 -7.10 -1.59
N LYS A 69 -13.36 -6.06 -2.40
CA LYS A 69 -12.24 -5.19 -2.78
C LYS A 69 -11.82 -4.23 -1.68
N LYS A 70 -12.26 -4.45 -0.43
CA LYS A 70 -12.11 -3.53 0.69
C LYS A 70 -11.43 -4.24 1.85
N PHE A 71 -10.48 -3.56 2.45
CA PHE A 71 -9.84 -4.00 3.67
C PHE A 71 -10.54 -3.46 4.91
N LYS A 72 -10.43 -4.20 6.01
CA LYS A 72 -10.83 -3.76 7.35
C LYS A 72 -10.02 -2.51 7.74
N LYS A 73 -10.60 -1.67 8.58
CA LYS A 73 -9.87 -0.53 9.15
C LYS A 73 -8.62 -1.03 9.89
N GLY A 74 -7.48 -0.36 9.71
CA GLY A 74 -6.21 -0.77 10.30
C GLY A 74 -5.49 -1.91 9.56
N SER A 75 -5.93 -2.27 8.36
CA SER A 75 -5.20 -3.25 7.55
C SER A 75 -3.89 -2.66 7.02
N LEU A 76 -2.82 -3.41 7.15
CA LEU A 76 -1.46 -2.97 6.83
C LEU A 76 -0.81 -3.92 5.82
N PRO A 77 0.04 -3.42 4.92
CA PRO A 77 0.82 -4.28 4.05
C PRO A 77 1.87 -4.99 4.90
N THR A 78 1.88 -6.32 4.89
CA THR A 78 2.76 -7.18 5.70
C THR A 78 3.48 -8.23 4.87
N LEU A 79 3.00 -8.53 3.66
CA LEU A 79 3.49 -9.61 2.81
C LEU A 79 4.35 -9.09 1.66
N TYR A 80 5.34 -9.89 1.25
CA TYR A 80 6.24 -9.61 0.11
C TYR A 80 6.81 -8.19 0.12
N LEU A 81 7.16 -7.70 1.30
CA LEU A 81 7.81 -6.42 1.48
C LEU A 81 9.30 -6.56 1.21
N PRO A 82 9.98 -5.49 0.75
CA PRO A 82 11.43 -5.49 0.63
C PRO A 82 12.04 -5.84 1.99
N SER A 83 12.87 -6.88 2.01
CA SER A 83 13.62 -7.27 3.20
C SER A 83 14.57 -6.12 3.53
N SER A 84 14.49 -5.59 4.75
CA SER A 84 15.55 -4.73 5.27
C SER A 84 16.81 -5.58 5.39
N THR A 85 17.68 -5.51 4.38
CA THR A 85 19.06 -6.02 4.45
C THR A 85 19.86 -5.28 5.49
#